data_AF-A0A5C6B8R6-F1
#
_entry.id   AF-A0A5C6B8R6-F1
#
_cell.length_a   1.000
_cell.length_b   1.000
_cell.length_c   1.000
_cell.angle_alpha   90.00
_cell.angle_beta   90.00
_cell.angle_gamma   90.00
#
_symmetry.space_group_name_H-M   'P 1'
#
loop_
_entity.id
_entity.type
_entity.pdbx_description
1 polymer ?
#
loop_
_entity_poly.entity_id
_entity_poly.type
_entity_poly.pdbx_seq_one_letter_code
_entity_poly.pdbx_strand_id
1 'polypeptide(L)'
;MNQALRMIDESTRRDRRRGFTLVELLVVITLMVSLAGMLSLALASAATDARIKRAQTEVITIGQLLQTRANEVSLSKLELLYGPDRSSPSAPTIIEPIPLPISRDVAATDRSRMIMLARRDLMRMTMPCCRADLLYPPASLQYRSFVYRTYPPNNPSGSPRFVQGWVANVAQLRPPSQWNQMRTLAGLRTAEEADNAYQLASGSAWSPTSQPDIDAIALFNSNRVAGTPPGPPNNPYRLALESPEVSTNPNPRAPYINWTREHESAECLYLILATTELFGERAIDKLPKSAIANLDGDRIPEIVDPWGRPYDFIRNPIGIASGAVKNYRPGGANLFAQFPVDPDPMDFLVADFRYSLAPDQSFHPIYLPPAVISAGPDGDFGLTRSFFLNANENPDGVNDSFSTSVVTWDAPGRLTPLYIDTRTAAPMAFRYPDPFYNVSSQAYAQNAYPDYGITDSGTAGTSIPLGEVDVARQGGGLGSFGVAGGFIGPVDRDFAADNISSLDVGF
;
A
#
# COMPACT_ATOMS: atom_id res chain seq x y z
N MET A 1 -56.79 -36.74 79.87
CA MET A 1 -55.79 -35.66 80.02
C MET A 1 -54.39 -36.17 80.45
N ASN A 2 -54.06 -37.47 80.33
CA ASN A 2 -52.77 -38.04 80.77
C ASN A 2 -52.02 -38.88 79.70
N GLN A 3 -52.39 -38.80 78.42
CA GLN A 3 -51.74 -39.56 77.34
C GLN A 3 -51.05 -38.70 76.26
N ALA A 4 -51.20 -37.37 76.31
CA ALA A 4 -50.63 -36.47 75.30
C ALA A 4 -49.20 -35.95 75.63
N LEU A 5 -48.66 -36.26 76.82
CA LEU A 5 -47.36 -35.77 77.29
C LEU A 5 -46.22 -36.81 77.20
N ARG A 6 -46.47 -38.00 76.66
CA ARG A 6 -45.46 -39.07 76.50
C ARG A 6 -44.90 -39.23 75.08
N MET A 7 -45.28 -38.37 74.15
CA MET A 7 -44.96 -38.52 72.72
C MET A 7 -43.97 -37.48 72.17
N ILE A 8 -43.23 -36.79 73.05
CA ILE A 8 -42.18 -35.83 72.65
C ILE A 8 -40.77 -36.36 72.96
N ASP A 9 -40.61 -37.48 73.66
CA ASP A 9 -39.30 -37.89 74.21
C ASP A 9 -38.56 -38.99 73.41
N GLU A 10 -38.94 -39.26 72.15
CA GLU A 10 -38.43 -40.46 71.44
C GLU A 10 -37.94 -40.22 69.99
N SER A 11 -37.38 -39.05 69.68
CA SER A 11 -36.76 -38.81 68.35
C SER A 11 -35.31 -38.33 68.34
N THR A 12 -34.58 -38.44 69.45
CA THR A 12 -33.12 -38.20 69.46
C THR A 12 -32.33 -39.51 69.52
N ARG A 13 -32.58 -40.42 68.55
CA ARG A 13 -31.53 -41.38 68.16
C ARG A 13 -30.38 -40.55 67.59
N ARG A 14 -29.43 -40.20 68.44
CA ARG A 14 -28.11 -39.71 68.03
C ARG A 14 -27.49 -40.80 67.16
N ASP A 15 -27.69 -40.69 65.86
CA ASP A 15 -26.84 -41.36 64.89
C ASP A 15 -25.41 -41.01 65.28
N ARG A 16 -24.70 -42.01 65.82
CA ARG A 16 -23.26 -41.95 66.01
C ARG A 16 -22.70 -41.78 64.60
N ARG A 17 -22.53 -40.52 64.19
CA ARG A 17 -21.77 -40.16 62.99
C ARG A 17 -20.41 -40.81 63.19
N ARG A 18 -20.16 -41.90 62.48
CA ARG A 18 -18.83 -42.46 62.34
C ARG A 18 -18.00 -41.33 61.75
N GLY A 19 -17.08 -40.79 62.54
CA GLY A 19 -16.17 -39.76 62.06
C GLY A 19 -15.41 -40.32 60.87
N PHE A 20 -15.31 -39.54 59.80
CA PHE A 20 -14.49 -39.90 58.65
C PHE A 20 -13.09 -40.25 59.14
N THR A 21 -12.61 -41.41 58.71
CA THR A 21 -11.22 -41.78 58.99
C THR A 21 -10.31 -40.84 58.20
N LEU A 22 -9.16 -40.50 58.77
CA LEU A 22 -8.16 -39.64 58.10
C LEU A 22 -7.79 -40.21 56.72
N VAL A 23 -7.79 -41.55 56.59
CA VAL A 23 -7.54 -42.26 55.33
C VAL A 23 -8.62 -41.97 54.28
N GLU A 24 -9.91 -42.01 54.64
CA GLU A 24 -11.00 -41.69 53.70
C GLU A 24 -10.89 -40.25 53.18
N LEU A 25 -10.58 -39.28 54.07
CA LEU A 25 -10.41 -37.89 53.67
C LEU A 25 -9.20 -37.71 52.75
N LEU A 26 -8.09 -38.39 53.04
CA LEU A 26 -6.89 -38.34 52.20
C LEU A 26 -7.17 -38.92 50.80
N VAL A 27 -7.87 -40.05 50.71
CA VAL A 27 -8.26 -40.64 49.43
C VAL A 27 -9.14 -39.69 48.62
N VAL A 28 -10.15 -39.07 49.24
CA VAL A 28 -11.03 -38.11 48.55
C VAL A 28 -10.26 -36.92 47.99
N ILE A 29 -9.32 -36.35 48.76
CA ILE A 29 -8.49 -35.23 48.28
C ILE A 29 -7.63 -35.67 47.10
N THR A 30 -7.00 -36.85 47.17
CA THR A 30 -6.21 -37.35 46.03
C THR A 30 -7.05 -37.57 44.78
N LEU A 31 -8.27 -38.09 44.92
CA LEU A 31 -9.20 -38.27 43.79
C LEU A 31 -9.63 -36.93 43.21
N MET A 32 -9.98 -35.94 44.05
CA MET A 32 -10.34 -34.59 43.59
C MET A 32 -9.19 -33.91 42.84
N VAL A 33 -7.96 -34.01 43.35
CA VAL A 33 -6.78 -33.43 42.67
C VAL A 33 -6.53 -34.12 41.32
N SER A 34 -6.66 -35.44 41.26
CA SER A 34 -6.47 -36.17 40.00
C SER A 34 -7.53 -35.83 38.94
N LEU A 35 -8.81 -35.74 39.34
CA LEU A 35 -9.92 -35.37 38.46
C LEU A 35 -9.81 -33.92 38.00
N ALA A 36 -9.46 -33.00 38.91
CA ALA A 36 -9.21 -31.61 38.56
C ALA A 36 -8.07 -31.47 37.55
N GLY A 37 -6.96 -32.21 37.74
CA GLY A 37 -5.84 -32.21 36.81
C GLY A 37 -6.21 -32.66 35.39
N MET A 38 -6.94 -33.77 35.26
CA MET A 38 -7.41 -34.25 33.94
C MET A 38 -8.40 -33.28 33.29
N LEU A 39 -9.34 -32.74 34.06
CA LEU A 39 -10.35 -31.80 33.56
C LEU A 39 -9.73 -30.47 33.10
N SER A 40 -8.76 -29.94 33.84
CA SER A 40 -8.04 -28.71 33.47
C SER A 40 -7.31 -28.84 32.14
N LEU A 41 -6.63 -29.96 31.89
CA LEU A 41 -5.96 -30.21 30.61
C LEU A 41 -6.96 -30.33 29.45
N ALA A 42 -8.08 -31.04 29.65
CA ALA A 42 -9.13 -31.16 28.64
C ALA A 42 -9.77 -29.80 28.29
N LEU A 43 -10.06 -28.97 29.31
CA LEU A 43 -10.60 -27.63 29.12
C LEU A 43 -9.62 -26.69 28.41
N ALA A 44 -8.33 -26.76 28.74
CA ALA A 44 -7.29 -25.96 28.07
C ALA A 44 -7.16 -26.32 26.58
N SER A 45 -7.21 -27.61 26.24
CA SER A 45 -7.23 -28.07 24.85
C SER A 45 -8.48 -27.58 24.12
N ALA A 46 -9.66 -27.79 24.71
CA ALA A 46 -10.92 -27.37 24.11
C ALA A 46 -11.00 -25.84 23.88
N ALA A 47 -10.45 -25.05 24.81
CA ALA A 47 -10.37 -23.60 24.66
C ALA A 47 -9.44 -23.18 23.52
N THR A 48 -8.30 -23.87 23.36
CA THR A 48 -7.35 -23.61 22.26
C THR A 48 -7.97 -23.96 20.91
N ASP A 49 -8.62 -25.12 20.81
CA ASP A 49 -9.31 -25.54 19.58
C ASP A 49 -10.44 -24.57 19.20
N ALA A 50 -11.18 -24.07 20.19
CA ALA A 50 -12.22 -23.06 19.97
C ALA A 50 -11.63 -21.75 19.43
N ARG A 51 -10.48 -21.30 19.96
CA ARG A 51 -9.77 -20.11 19.45
C ARG A 51 -9.27 -20.32 18.02
N ILE A 52 -8.68 -21.47 17.71
CA ILE A 52 -8.21 -21.81 16.36
C ILE A 52 -9.37 -21.76 15.35
N LYS A 53 -10.49 -22.45 15.66
CA LYS A 53 -11.66 -22.45 14.77
C LYS A 53 -12.24 -21.06 14.57
N ARG A 54 -12.25 -20.24 15.63
CA ARG A 54 -12.69 -18.86 15.56
C ARG A 54 -11.78 -18.03 14.67
N ALA A 55 -10.45 -18.11 14.85
CA ALA A 55 -9.47 -17.40 14.04
C ALA A 55 -9.62 -17.78 12.56
N GLN A 56 -9.76 -19.07 12.25
CA GLN A 56 -10.01 -19.54 10.89
C GLN A 56 -11.28 -18.94 10.28
N THR A 57 -12.37 -18.90 11.05
CA THR A 57 -13.64 -18.32 10.60
C THR A 57 -13.52 -16.82 10.35
N GLU A 58 -12.85 -16.10 11.25
CA GLU A 58 -12.61 -14.65 11.15
C GLU A 58 -11.71 -14.34 9.93
N VAL A 59 -10.59 -15.05 9.74
CA VAL A 59 -9.69 -14.87 8.57
C VAL A 59 -10.42 -15.14 7.25
N ILE A 60 -11.22 -16.21 7.17
CA ILE A 60 -12.01 -16.50 5.96
C ILE A 60 -13.01 -15.37 5.68
N THR A 61 -13.70 -14.90 6.72
CA THR A 61 -14.68 -13.81 6.61
C THR A 61 -14.00 -12.54 6.12
N ILE A 62 -12.92 -12.11 6.78
CA ILE A 62 -12.15 -10.92 6.39
C ILE A 62 -11.59 -11.06 4.98
N GLY A 63 -11.03 -12.22 4.63
CA GLY A 63 -10.50 -12.50 3.30
C GLY A 63 -11.56 -12.37 2.20
N GLN A 64 -12.78 -12.85 2.44
CA GLN A 64 -13.89 -12.69 1.48
C GLN A 64 -14.32 -11.22 1.32
N LEU A 65 -14.34 -10.45 2.42
CA LEU A 65 -14.66 -9.02 2.39
C LEU A 65 -13.60 -8.24 1.60
N LEU A 66 -12.32 -8.52 1.86
CA LEU A 66 -11.19 -7.89 1.15
C LEU A 66 -11.17 -8.27 -0.33
N GLN A 67 -11.44 -9.53 -0.66
CA GLN A 67 -11.52 -9.99 -2.05
C GLN A 67 -12.65 -9.28 -2.80
N THR A 68 -13.81 -9.14 -2.16
CA THR A 68 -14.95 -8.41 -2.72
C THR A 68 -14.56 -6.95 -2.98
N ARG A 69 -13.90 -6.31 -2.00
CA ARG A 69 -13.43 -4.93 -2.13
C ARG A 69 -12.39 -4.77 -3.23
N ALA A 70 -11.40 -5.67 -3.30
CA ALA A 70 -10.38 -5.64 -4.34
C ALA A 70 -10.99 -5.76 -5.74
N ASN A 71 -12.00 -6.62 -5.91
CA ASN A 71 -12.74 -6.74 -7.16
C ASN A 71 -13.51 -5.46 -7.50
N GLU A 72 -14.20 -4.85 -6.53
CA GLU A 72 -14.90 -3.56 -6.74
C GLU A 72 -13.93 -2.46 -7.19
N VAL A 73 -12.78 -2.35 -6.53
CA VAL A 73 -11.74 -1.37 -6.89
C VAL A 73 -11.20 -1.63 -8.29
N SER A 74 -10.95 -2.91 -8.63
CA SER A 74 -10.51 -3.29 -9.98
C SER A 74 -11.54 -2.95 -11.06
N LEU A 75 -12.83 -2.82 -10.73
CA LEU A 75 -13.87 -2.47 -11.71
C LEU A 75 -14.33 -1.01 -11.61
N SER A 76 -13.89 -0.29 -10.59
CA SER A 76 -14.30 1.08 -10.33
C SER A 76 -13.85 2.05 -11.43
N LYS A 77 -14.63 3.11 -11.60
CA LYS A 77 -14.32 4.21 -12.54
C LYS A 77 -13.16 5.02 -11.98
N LEU A 78 -12.15 5.25 -12.82
CA LEU A 78 -11.07 6.19 -12.53
C LEU A 78 -11.51 7.62 -12.81
N GLU A 79 -11.30 8.51 -11.85
CA GLU A 79 -11.43 9.95 -12.04
C GLU A 79 -10.04 10.56 -12.09
N LEU A 80 -9.54 10.79 -13.31
CA LEU A 80 -8.22 11.39 -13.52
C LEU A 80 -8.33 12.91 -13.62
N LEU A 81 -7.49 13.59 -12.86
CA LEU A 81 -7.17 15.00 -12.98
C LEU A 81 -5.99 15.09 -13.95
N TYR A 82 -6.10 15.92 -14.97
CA TYR A 82 -5.01 16.14 -15.92
C TYR A 82 -4.33 17.46 -15.59
N GLY A 83 -2.98 17.45 -15.62
CA GLY A 83 -2.20 18.66 -15.44
C GLY A 83 -2.51 19.68 -16.54
N PRO A 84 -2.10 20.95 -16.35
CA PRO A 84 -2.23 21.95 -17.40
C PRO A 84 -1.60 21.42 -18.68
N ASP A 85 -2.31 21.58 -19.79
CA ASP A 85 -1.77 21.18 -21.08
C ASP A 85 -0.51 22.02 -21.34
N ARG A 86 0.66 21.36 -21.29
CA ARG A 86 1.96 21.99 -21.57
C ARG A 86 2.04 22.41 -23.05
N SER A 87 1.03 22.08 -23.86
CA SER A 87 0.80 22.64 -25.19
C SER A 87 0.29 24.11 -25.14
N SER A 88 1.14 25.03 -24.64
CA SER A 88 1.04 26.51 -24.69
C SER A 88 -0.34 27.11 -25.07
N PRO A 89 -1.06 27.75 -24.13
CA PRO A 89 -2.43 28.27 -24.34
C PRO A 89 -2.56 29.45 -25.32
N SER A 90 -1.49 29.87 -25.97
CA SER A 90 -1.41 31.07 -26.80
C SER A 90 -1.46 30.83 -28.32
N ALA A 91 -1.45 29.59 -28.78
CA ALA A 91 -1.66 29.27 -30.19
C ALA A 91 -2.96 28.46 -30.35
N PRO A 92 -3.87 28.81 -31.27
CA PRO A 92 -5.02 27.98 -31.59
C PRO A 92 -4.52 26.64 -32.15
N THR A 93 -4.44 25.63 -31.30
CA THR A 93 -4.09 24.27 -31.69
C THR A 93 -5.26 23.68 -32.46
N ILE A 94 -5.15 23.67 -33.79
CA ILE A 94 -6.02 22.85 -34.63
C ILE A 94 -5.56 21.40 -34.44
N ILE A 95 -6.17 20.70 -33.47
CA ILE A 95 -5.96 19.27 -33.25
C ILE A 95 -6.77 18.53 -34.31
N GLU A 96 -6.29 18.48 -35.55
CA GLU A 96 -6.77 17.48 -36.49
C GLU A 96 -5.93 16.20 -36.32
N PRO A 97 -6.55 15.06 -35.95
CA PRO A 97 -5.82 13.80 -35.76
C PRO A 97 -5.33 13.26 -37.12
N ILE A 98 -4.11 13.63 -37.53
CA ILE A 98 -3.46 13.04 -38.70
C ILE A 98 -3.26 11.53 -38.44
N PRO A 99 -3.78 10.64 -39.31
CA PRO A 99 -3.78 9.20 -39.10
C PRO A 99 -2.43 8.59 -39.48
N LEU A 100 -1.38 8.82 -38.69
CA LEU A 100 -0.20 7.95 -38.75
C LEU A 100 -0.43 6.75 -37.82
N PRO A 101 -0.36 5.49 -38.32
CA PRO A 101 -0.66 4.29 -37.52
C PRO A 101 0.24 4.15 -36.29
N ILE A 102 1.55 4.38 -36.45
CA ILE A 102 2.57 4.14 -35.41
C ILE A 102 2.37 5.06 -34.19
N SER A 103 1.98 6.32 -34.39
CA SER A 103 1.77 7.26 -33.28
C SER A 103 0.53 6.94 -32.45
N ARG A 104 -0.46 6.23 -33.03
CA ARG A 104 -1.68 5.84 -32.31
C ARG A 104 -1.42 4.70 -31.34
N ASP A 105 -0.60 3.73 -31.74
CA ASP A 105 -0.34 2.54 -30.92
C ASP A 105 0.49 2.88 -29.67
N VAL A 106 1.52 3.71 -29.82
CA VAL A 106 2.36 4.15 -28.68
C VAL A 106 1.54 5.00 -27.70
N ALA A 107 0.75 5.96 -28.20
CA ALA A 107 -0.11 6.78 -27.34
C ALA A 107 -1.19 5.96 -26.64
N ALA A 108 -1.74 4.94 -27.30
CA ALA A 108 -2.70 4.02 -26.70
C ALA A 108 -2.04 3.16 -25.61
N THR A 109 -0.81 2.67 -25.86
CA THR A 109 -0.04 1.89 -24.89
C THR A 109 0.27 2.70 -23.63
N ASP A 110 0.76 3.94 -23.78
CA ASP A 110 1.07 4.82 -22.65
C ASP A 110 -0.17 5.18 -21.84
N ARG A 111 -1.31 5.44 -22.49
CA ARG A 111 -2.59 5.66 -21.79
C ARG A 111 -3.05 4.41 -21.05
N SER A 112 -2.86 3.24 -21.64
CA SER A 112 -3.21 1.96 -21.02
C SER A 112 -2.37 1.73 -19.75
N ARG A 113 -1.08 2.05 -19.81
CA ARG A 113 -0.17 1.99 -18.67
C ARG A 113 -0.54 3.00 -17.59
N MET A 114 -0.86 4.24 -17.97
CA MET A 114 -1.35 5.25 -17.04
C MET A 114 -2.61 4.77 -16.31
N ILE A 115 -3.55 4.15 -17.02
CA ILE A 115 -4.77 3.56 -16.43
C ILE A 115 -4.42 2.45 -15.44
N MET A 116 -3.52 1.54 -15.79
CA MET A 116 -3.05 0.49 -14.88
C MET A 116 -2.44 1.08 -13.60
N LEU A 117 -1.55 2.07 -13.73
CA LEU A 117 -0.94 2.75 -12.58
C LEU A 117 -1.96 3.48 -11.72
N ALA A 118 -2.93 4.16 -12.34
CA ALA A 118 -4.02 4.83 -11.64
C ALA A 118 -4.88 3.83 -10.83
N ARG A 119 -5.17 2.65 -11.38
CA ARG A 119 -5.89 1.60 -10.64
C ARG A 119 -5.12 1.11 -9.43
N ARG A 120 -3.79 0.98 -9.56
CA ARG A 120 -2.93 0.58 -8.44
C ARG A 120 -2.88 1.64 -7.35
N ASP A 121 -2.81 2.92 -7.73
CA ASP A 121 -2.90 4.03 -6.76
C ASP A 121 -4.30 4.10 -6.11
N LEU A 122 -5.37 3.80 -6.86
CA LEU A 122 -6.70 3.68 -6.29
C LEU A 122 -6.80 2.54 -5.28
N MET A 123 -6.21 1.39 -5.60
CA MET A 123 -6.12 0.23 -4.70
C MET A 123 -5.35 0.58 -3.42
N ARG A 124 -4.26 1.34 -3.54
CA ARG A 124 -3.51 1.85 -2.39
C ARG A 124 -4.38 2.72 -1.49
N MET A 125 -5.09 3.68 -2.08
CA MET A 125 -5.93 4.61 -1.33
C MET A 125 -7.20 3.97 -0.74
N THR A 126 -7.71 2.90 -1.34
CA THR A 126 -8.93 2.22 -0.85
C THR A 126 -8.63 1.03 0.04
N MET A 127 -7.41 0.48 -0.03
CA MET A 127 -6.91 -0.61 0.80
C MET A 127 -5.47 -0.31 1.26
N PRO A 128 -5.27 0.71 2.12
CA PRO A 128 -3.94 1.03 2.67
C PRO A 128 -3.39 -0.16 3.45
N CYS A 129 -2.09 -0.43 3.38
CA CYS A 129 -1.45 -1.49 4.19
C CYS A 129 -0.48 -0.93 5.24
N CYS A 130 -0.24 0.38 5.20
CA CYS A 130 0.61 1.12 6.12
C CYS A 130 0.13 2.56 6.24
N ARG A 131 0.54 3.25 7.31
CA ARG A 131 0.20 4.66 7.56
C ARG A 131 0.56 5.57 6.39
N ALA A 132 1.69 5.29 5.73
CA ALA A 132 2.19 6.03 4.58
C ALA A 132 1.16 6.12 3.43
N ASP A 133 0.36 5.08 3.20
CA ASP A 133 -0.66 5.07 2.13
C ASP A 133 -1.80 6.06 2.39
N LEU A 134 -2.05 6.38 3.66
CA LEU A 134 -3.00 7.42 4.04
C LEU A 134 -2.36 8.80 4.11
N LEU A 135 -1.06 8.91 4.37
CA LEU A 135 -0.37 10.20 4.43
C LEU A 135 -0.04 10.76 3.06
N TYR A 136 0.49 9.90 2.18
CA TYR A 136 0.91 10.30 0.85
C TYR A 136 -0.31 10.55 -0.03
N PRO A 137 -0.40 11.73 -0.67
CA PRO A 137 -1.45 12.03 -1.63
C PRO A 137 -1.34 11.13 -2.89
N PRO A 138 -2.31 11.21 -3.81
CA PRO A 138 -2.29 10.40 -5.02
C PRO A 138 -1.03 10.65 -5.86
N ALA A 139 -0.58 9.62 -6.57
CA ALA A 139 0.63 9.72 -7.39
C ALA A 139 0.43 10.60 -8.62
N SER A 140 1.46 11.38 -8.97
CA SER A 140 1.55 12.06 -10.27
C SER A 140 1.98 11.07 -11.36
N LEU A 141 1.03 10.63 -12.18
CA LEU A 141 1.19 9.64 -13.24
C LEU A 141 1.62 10.28 -14.56
N GLN A 142 2.79 9.92 -15.06
CA GLN A 142 3.27 10.44 -16.34
C GLN A 142 2.78 9.63 -17.53
N TYR A 143 2.48 10.30 -18.64
CA TYR A 143 2.14 9.65 -19.91
C TYR A 143 2.48 10.56 -21.09
N ARG A 144 2.68 9.99 -22.29
CA ARG A 144 2.94 10.80 -23.48
C ARG A 144 1.68 10.97 -24.32
N SER A 145 1.58 12.14 -24.94
CA SER A 145 0.68 12.39 -26.04
C SER A 145 1.50 12.78 -27.26
N PHE A 146 1.05 12.37 -28.45
CA PHE A 146 1.62 12.87 -29.68
C PHE A 146 0.91 14.17 -30.05
N VAL A 147 1.65 15.26 -30.19
CA VAL A 147 1.08 16.57 -30.51
C VAL A 147 1.61 17.05 -31.85
N TYR A 148 0.71 17.58 -32.66
CA TYR A 148 1.03 18.34 -33.86
C TYR A 148 0.95 19.81 -33.50
N ARG A 149 2.08 20.51 -33.52
CA ARG A 149 2.09 21.95 -33.28
C ARG A 149 2.45 22.69 -34.55
N THR A 150 1.55 23.57 -34.95
CA THR A 150 1.80 24.53 -36.03
C THR A 150 2.25 25.83 -35.39
N TYR A 151 3.51 26.19 -35.60
CA TYR A 151 3.99 27.51 -35.23
C TYR A 151 3.66 28.50 -36.35
N PRO A 152 3.12 29.69 -36.01
CA PRO A 152 3.05 30.75 -36.99
C PRO A 152 4.46 31.00 -37.53
N PRO A 153 4.60 31.30 -38.82
CA PRO A 153 5.91 31.52 -39.40
C PRO A 153 6.57 32.72 -38.72
N ASN A 154 7.85 32.58 -38.36
CA ASN A 154 8.64 33.67 -37.74
C ASN A 154 8.80 34.89 -38.67
N ASN A 155 8.37 34.78 -39.93
CA ASN A 155 8.32 35.84 -40.93
C ASN A 155 6.95 35.75 -41.63
N PRO A 156 6.23 36.87 -41.87
CA PRO A 156 4.93 36.87 -42.57
C PRO A 156 4.91 36.21 -43.96
N SER A 157 6.08 35.95 -44.57
CA SER A 157 6.23 35.22 -45.83
C SER A 157 6.60 33.74 -45.67
N GLY A 158 6.87 33.26 -44.46
CA GLY A 158 7.27 31.88 -44.22
C GLY A 158 6.10 30.91 -44.25
N SER A 159 6.34 29.68 -44.69
CA SER A 159 5.40 28.59 -44.46
C SER A 159 5.32 28.28 -42.95
N PRO A 160 4.15 27.89 -42.42
CA PRO A 160 4.03 27.42 -41.05
C PRO A 160 5.04 26.31 -40.78
N ARG A 161 5.69 26.34 -39.61
CA ARG A 161 6.55 25.23 -39.18
C ARG A 161 5.69 24.22 -38.44
N PHE A 162 5.69 22.98 -38.92
CA PHE A 162 5.07 21.86 -38.24
C PHE A 162 6.11 21.17 -37.38
N VAL A 163 5.91 21.20 -36.06
CA VAL A 163 6.69 20.40 -35.13
C VAL A 163 5.81 19.24 -34.70
N GLN A 164 6.28 18.04 -35.03
CA GLN A 164 5.70 16.79 -34.58
C GLN A 164 6.54 16.29 -33.42
N GLY A 165 5.91 15.96 -32.30
CA GLY A 165 6.65 15.50 -31.14
C GLY A 165 5.80 14.83 -30.09
N TRP A 166 6.46 13.99 -29.30
CA TRP A 166 5.92 13.49 -28.07
C TRP A 166 6.00 14.57 -26.99
N VAL A 167 4.88 14.82 -26.33
CA VAL A 167 4.80 15.73 -25.19
C VAL A 167 4.54 14.90 -23.94
N ALA A 168 5.36 15.09 -22.91
CA ALA A 168 5.12 14.53 -21.60
C ALA A 168 3.96 15.26 -20.92
N ASN A 169 2.99 14.50 -20.45
CA ASN A 169 1.84 14.97 -19.70
C ASN A 169 1.83 14.28 -18.35
N VAL A 170 1.08 14.86 -17.41
CA VAL A 170 0.90 14.30 -16.09
C VAL A 170 -0.59 14.22 -15.80
N ALA A 171 -1.00 13.14 -15.18
CA ALA A 171 -2.33 12.94 -14.63
C ALA A 171 -2.20 12.53 -13.17
N GLN A 172 -3.24 12.72 -12.38
CA GLN A 172 -3.29 12.29 -10.99
C GLN A 172 -4.68 11.73 -10.74
N LEU A 173 -4.75 10.69 -9.93
CA LEU A 173 -6.04 10.15 -9.52
C LEU A 173 -6.71 11.11 -8.52
N ARG A 174 -7.97 11.46 -8.73
CA ARG A 174 -8.75 12.18 -7.72
C ARG A 174 -8.90 11.27 -6.49
N PRO A 175 -8.59 11.74 -5.27
CA PRO A 175 -8.76 10.95 -4.06
C PRO A 175 -10.21 10.44 -3.92
N PRO A 176 -10.43 9.13 -3.70
CA PRO A 176 -11.77 8.61 -3.50
C PRO A 176 -12.33 9.08 -2.16
N SER A 177 -13.65 9.23 -2.06
CA SER A 177 -14.32 9.65 -0.82
C SER A 177 -13.99 8.72 0.37
N GLN A 178 -13.85 7.42 0.11
CA GLN A 178 -13.46 6.45 1.13
C GLN A 178 -12.07 6.74 1.73
N TRP A 179 -11.10 7.18 0.92
CA TRP A 179 -9.77 7.54 1.44
C TRP A 179 -9.85 8.75 2.38
N ASN A 180 -10.67 9.74 2.03
CA ASN A 180 -10.96 10.87 2.93
C ASN A 180 -11.63 10.41 4.23
N GLN A 181 -12.57 9.46 4.17
CA GLN A 181 -13.21 8.90 5.36
C GLN A 181 -12.19 8.15 6.25
N MET A 182 -11.33 7.32 5.66
CA MET A 182 -10.27 6.61 6.41
C MET A 182 -9.30 7.61 7.05
N ARG A 183 -8.92 8.66 6.33
CA ARG A 183 -8.10 9.75 6.87
C ARG A 183 -8.78 10.42 8.06
N THR A 184 -10.04 10.81 7.93
CA THR A 184 -10.79 11.42 9.04
C THR A 184 -10.94 10.49 10.24
N LEU A 185 -11.15 9.18 10.02
CA LEU A 185 -11.20 8.18 11.10
C LEU A 185 -9.85 8.03 11.82
N ALA A 186 -8.75 8.11 11.08
CA ALA A 186 -7.39 8.19 11.63
C ALA A 186 -7.02 9.59 12.16
N GLY A 187 -7.99 10.53 12.23
CA GLY A 187 -7.83 11.94 12.59
C GLY A 187 -6.85 12.74 11.73
N LEU A 188 -6.60 12.27 10.52
CA LEU A 188 -5.92 13.02 9.45
C LEU A 188 -6.93 13.95 8.75
N ARG A 189 -6.40 15.02 8.16
CA ARG A 189 -7.17 15.94 7.31
C ARG A 189 -7.62 15.24 6.03
N THR A 190 -8.80 15.59 5.52
CA THR A 190 -9.21 15.20 4.16
C THR A 190 -8.27 15.78 3.09
N ALA A 191 -8.37 15.33 1.85
CA ALA A 191 -7.62 15.85 0.70
C ALA A 191 -7.71 17.39 0.58
N GLU A 192 -8.93 17.91 0.58
CA GLU A 192 -9.20 19.36 0.45
C GLU A 192 -8.64 20.15 1.63
N GLU A 193 -8.82 19.67 2.86
CA GLU A 193 -8.24 20.30 4.05
C GLU A 193 -6.71 20.26 4.05
N ALA A 194 -6.11 19.19 3.49
CA ALA A 194 -4.67 19.08 3.35
C ALA A 194 -4.12 20.06 2.30
N ASP A 195 -4.79 20.21 1.16
CA ASP A 195 -4.46 21.21 0.15
C ASP A 195 -4.58 22.64 0.71
N ASN A 196 -5.71 22.97 1.35
CA ASN A 196 -5.90 24.26 1.99
C ASN A 196 -4.81 24.53 3.04
N ALA A 197 -4.51 23.55 3.88
CA ALA A 197 -3.45 23.70 4.86
C ALA A 197 -2.07 23.90 4.24
N TYR A 198 -1.78 23.24 3.11
CA TYR A 198 -0.55 23.43 2.36
C TYR A 198 -0.45 24.85 1.80
N GLN A 199 -1.52 25.36 1.20
CA GLN A 199 -1.56 26.72 0.69
C GLN A 199 -1.34 27.75 1.81
N LEU A 200 -2.01 27.57 2.96
CA LEU A 200 -1.83 28.45 4.12
C LEU A 200 -0.41 28.39 4.69
N ALA A 201 0.21 27.20 4.75
CA ALA A 201 1.54 27.02 5.34
C ALA A 201 2.68 27.47 4.41
N SER A 202 2.56 27.20 3.11
CA SER A 202 3.58 27.51 2.11
C SER A 202 3.46 28.91 1.51
N GLY A 203 2.27 29.52 1.57
CA GLY A 203 1.94 30.73 0.81
C GLY A 203 1.82 30.49 -0.70
N SER A 204 1.93 29.23 -1.15
CA SER A 204 1.75 28.85 -2.56
C SER A 204 0.27 28.60 -2.87
N ALA A 205 -0.09 28.66 -4.15
CA ALA A 205 -1.40 28.21 -4.64
C ALA A 205 -1.41 26.71 -4.99
N TRP A 206 -0.43 25.94 -4.51
CA TRP A 206 -0.30 24.53 -4.85
C TRP A 206 -1.27 23.66 -4.06
N SER A 207 -1.84 22.69 -4.74
CA SER A 207 -2.80 21.74 -4.17
C SER A 207 -2.34 20.31 -4.43
N PRO A 208 -1.42 19.76 -3.62
CA PRO A 208 -0.76 18.50 -3.93
C PRO A 208 -1.69 17.28 -4.08
N THR A 209 -2.93 17.32 -3.55
CA THR A 209 -3.92 16.25 -3.73
C THR A 209 -4.79 16.39 -4.99
N SER A 210 -4.76 17.57 -5.62
CA SER A 210 -5.67 17.91 -6.73
C SER A 210 -4.99 18.56 -7.94
N GLN A 211 -3.69 18.82 -7.89
CA GLN A 211 -2.87 19.35 -8.98
C GLN A 211 -1.83 18.30 -9.42
N PRO A 212 -2.02 17.66 -10.59
CA PRO A 212 -1.17 16.57 -11.05
C PRO A 212 0.28 16.96 -11.31
N ASP A 213 0.52 18.23 -11.65
CA ASP A 213 1.83 18.79 -11.93
C ASP A 213 2.69 19.02 -10.68
N ILE A 214 2.11 18.84 -9.49
CA ILE A 214 2.81 18.96 -8.21
C ILE A 214 3.22 17.57 -7.72
N ASP A 215 4.53 17.29 -7.69
CA ASP A 215 5.09 16.07 -7.11
C ASP A 215 4.98 16.11 -5.57
N ALA A 216 3.85 15.62 -5.08
CA ALA A 216 3.48 15.76 -3.68
C ALA A 216 4.30 14.92 -2.67
N ILE A 217 4.93 13.83 -3.10
CA ILE A 217 5.91 13.03 -2.36
C ILE A 217 7.27 13.72 -2.36
N ALA A 218 7.68 14.34 -3.47
CA ALA A 218 8.88 15.18 -3.48
C ALA A 218 8.69 16.33 -2.48
N LEU A 219 7.52 16.98 -2.46
CA LEU A 219 7.17 17.94 -1.42
C LEU A 219 7.19 17.34 -0.03
N PHE A 220 6.74 16.08 0.11
CA PHE A 220 6.75 15.40 1.41
C PHE A 220 8.17 15.14 1.93
N ASN A 221 9.06 14.74 1.03
CA ASN A 221 10.45 14.38 1.33
C ASN A 221 11.38 15.60 1.36
N SER A 222 11.01 16.69 0.70
CA SER A 222 11.76 17.95 0.72
C SER A 222 11.53 18.66 2.05
N ASN A 223 12.16 18.17 3.12
CA ASN A 223 12.33 18.88 4.39
C ASN A 223 13.17 20.17 4.25
N ARG A 224 13.49 20.59 3.02
CA ARG A 224 14.25 21.80 2.69
C ARG A 224 13.56 22.50 1.53
N VAL A 225 12.74 23.50 1.83
CA VAL A 225 12.65 24.62 0.91
C VAL A 225 14.06 25.22 0.86
N ALA A 226 14.71 25.18 -0.31
CA ALA A 226 16.06 25.68 -0.46
C ALA A 226 16.10 27.16 -0.02
N GLY A 227 16.82 27.46 1.06
CA GLY A 227 16.98 28.82 1.60
C GLY A 227 16.20 29.16 2.86
N THR A 228 15.29 28.32 3.34
CA THR A 228 14.71 28.52 4.69
C THR A 228 15.60 27.89 5.76
N PRO A 229 15.77 28.54 6.94
CA PRO A 229 16.43 27.91 8.09
C PRO A 229 15.82 26.53 8.37
N PRO A 230 16.57 25.60 9.00
CA PRO A 230 16.03 24.31 9.43
C PRO A 230 14.96 24.53 10.51
N GLY A 231 13.77 24.94 10.08
CA GLY A 231 12.57 24.98 10.87
C GLY A 231 11.99 23.57 10.98
N PRO A 232 11.08 23.35 11.94
CA PRO A 232 10.38 22.08 12.08
C PRO A 232 9.76 21.65 10.75
N PRO A 233 9.62 20.33 10.50
CA PRO A 233 9.07 19.80 9.25
C PRO A 233 7.62 20.28 9.07
N ASN A 234 7.45 21.46 8.47
CA ASN A 234 6.16 22.12 8.26
C ASN A 234 5.39 21.50 7.09
N ASN A 235 5.64 20.22 6.80
CA ASN A 235 4.85 19.51 5.85
C ASN A 235 3.46 19.30 6.47
N PRO A 236 2.39 19.94 5.95
CA PRO A 236 1.04 19.85 6.51
C PRO A 236 0.49 18.42 6.51
N TYR A 237 1.04 17.54 5.68
CA TYR A 237 0.74 16.10 5.69
C TYR A 237 1.34 15.38 6.90
N ARG A 238 2.42 15.91 7.48
CA ARG A 238 3.15 15.35 8.62
C ARG A 238 2.82 16.06 9.95
N LEU A 239 2.50 17.36 9.88
CA LEU A 239 2.13 18.20 11.03
C LEU A 239 0.86 17.74 11.78
N ALA A 240 0.00 16.93 11.16
CA ALA A 240 -1.14 16.33 11.85
C ALA A 240 -0.72 15.20 12.82
N LEU A 241 0.44 14.58 12.60
CA LEU A 241 0.94 13.44 13.36
C LEU A 241 1.96 13.80 14.45
N GLU A 242 2.82 14.81 14.24
CA GLU A 242 4.11 14.89 14.95
C GLU A 242 4.36 16.12 15.86
N SER A 243 3.36 16.86 16.37
CA SER A 243 3.65 18.00 17.27
C SER A 243 3.15 17.82 18.70
N PRO A 244 3.93 17.21 19.62
CA PRO A 244 3.54 17.02 21.01
C PRO A 244 3.62 18.30 21.87
N GLU A 245 4.38 19.33 21.48
CA GLU A 245 4.71 20.42 22.41
C GLU A 245 4.58 21.81 21.78
N VAL A 246 3.98 22.73 22.56
CA VAL A 246 3.94 24.19 22.36
C VAL A 246 2.89 24.69 21.34
N SER A 247 1.64 24.25 21.46
CA SER A 247 0.54 25.14 21.07
C SER A 247 0.20 26.06 22.24
N THR A 248 0.74 27.27 22.24
CA THR A 248 0.23 28.39 23.05
C THR A 248 -1.13 28.92 22.52
N ASN A 249 -1.70 28.27 21.51
CA ASN A 249 -3.02 28.60 20.99
C ASN A 249 -4.09 28.26 22.05
N PRO A 250 -4.87 29.24 22.54
CA PRO A 250 -5.90 29.02 23.55
C PRO A 250 -7.09 28.18 23.05
N ASN A 251 -7.15 27.86 21.75
CA ASN A 251 -8.07 26.86 21.24
C ASN A 251 -7.44 25.47 21.34
N PRO A 252 -7.92 24.58 22.23
CA PRO A 252 -7.44 23.21 22.29
C PRO A 252 -7.81 22.52 20.97
N ARG A 253 -6.85 22.45 20.05
CA ARG A 253 -6.93 21.54 18.92
C ARG A 253 -7.08 20.12 19.48
N ALA A 254 -7.89 19.30 18.82
CA ALA A 254 -8.11 17.92 19.19
C ALA A 254 -6.76 17.24 19.50
N PRO A 255 -6.67 16.45 20.59
CA PRO A 255 -5.41 15.89 21.03
C PRO A 255 -4.78 15.04 19.91
N TYR A 256 -3.50 15.27 19.63
CA TYR A 256 -2.74 14.61 18.57
C TYR A 256 -2.89 13.09 18.61
N ILE A 257 -2.88 12.47 17.43
CA ILE A 257 -2.90 11.02 17.26
C ILE A 257 -1.46 10.59 17.03
N ASN A 258 -0.93 9.79 17.95
CA ASN A 258 0.44 9.30 17.88
C ASN A 258 0.48 7.97 17.13
N TRP A 259 -0.02 7.95 15.88
CA TRP A 259 -0.15 6.71 15.10
C TRP A 259 1.20 6.01 14.99
N THR A 260 1.39 4.88 15.69
CA THR A 260 2.67 4.19 15.70
C THR A 260 2.84 3.31 14.45
N ARG A 261 4.00 2.66 14.32
CA ARG A 261 4.27 1.70 13.25
C ARG A 261 4.12 0.24 13.70
N GLU A 262 3.97 0.00 14.99
CA GLU A 262 4.04 -1.36 15.53
C GLU A 262 2.88 -2.23 15.00
N HIS A 263 1.72 -1.62 14.77
CA HIS A 263 0.50 -2.32 14.36
C HIS A 263 -0.19 -1.74 13.11
N GLU A 264 0.52 -0.94 12.30
CA GLU A 264 -0.06 -0.16 11.18
C GLU A 264 -0.86 -0.97 10.16
N SER A 265 -0.49 -2.23 9.92
CA SER A 265 -1.23 -3.11 9.01
C SER A 265 -2.61 -3.47 9.57
N ALA A 266 -2.70 -3.75 10.87
CA ALA A 266 -3.94 -4.13 11.55
C ALA A 266 -4.88 -2.94 11.73
N GLU A 267 -4.31 -1.77 11.98
CA GLU A 267 -5.00 -0.49 12.03
C GLU A 267 -5.55 -0.10 10.64
N CYS A 268 -4.74 -0.26 9.59
CA CYS A 268 -5.21 -0.05 8.23
C CYS A 268 -6.35 -1.01 7.87
N LEU A 269 -6.27 -2.28 8.30
CA LEU A 269 -7.36 -3.25 8.13
C LEU A 269 -8.63 -2.77 8.84
N TYR A 270 -8.53 -2.22 10.06
CA TYR A 270 -9.66 -1.61 10.75
C TYR A 270 -10.28 -0.48 9.92
N LEU A 271 -9.47 0.45 9.39
CA LEU A 271 -9.94 1.57 8.58
C LEU A 271 -10.66 1.11 7.29
N ILE A 272 -10.14 0.07 6.63
CA ILE A 272 -10.76 -0.54 5.46
C ILE A 272 -12.14 -1.10 5.84
N LEU A 273 -12.23 -1.91 6.90
CA LEU A 273 -13.47 -2.55 7.33
C LEU A 273 -14.50 -1.54 7.87
N ALA A 274 -14.05 -0.47 8.53
CA ALA A 274 -14.91 0.56 9.08
C ALA A 274 -15.53 1.47 8.01
N THR A 275 -14.89 1.60 6.84
CA THR A 275 -15.36 2.45 5.73
C THR A 275 -15.95 1.66 4.57
N THR A 276 -15.80 0.34 4.54
CA THR A 276 -16.39 -0.52 3.52
C THR A 276 -17.82 -0.89 3.91
N GLU A 277 -18.78 -0.58 3.05
CA GLU A 277 -20.19 -0.97 3.19
C GLU A 277 -20.49 -2.15 2.26
N LEU A 278 -21.04 -3.24 2.81
CA LEU A 278 -21.44 -4.41 2.06
C LEU A 278 -22.87 -4.79 2.46
N PHE A 279 -23.76 -4.80 1.46
CA PHE A 279 -25.19 -5.08 1.64
C PHE A 279 -25.89 -4.12 2.64
N GLY A 280 -25.46 -2.86 2.71
CA GLY A 280 -26.05 -1.83 3.57
C GLY A 280 -25.59 -1.85 5.03
N GLU A 281 -24.65 -2.72 5.39
CA GLU A 281 -23.99 -2.75 6.70
C GLU A 281 -22.49 -2.52 6.53
N ARG A 282 -21.83 -1.97 7.56
CA ARG A 282 -20.37 -1.82 7.52
C ARG A 282 -19.70 -3.18 7.71
N ALA A 283 -18.62 -3.42 6.97
CA ALA A 283 -17.89 -4.69 7.05
C ALA A 283 -17.39 -4.98 8.48
N ILE A 284 -17.03 -3.94 9.23
CA ILE A 284 -16.61 -4.07 10.64
C ILE A 284 -17.70 -4.61 11.57
N ASP A 285 -18.97 -4.38 11.29
CA ASP A 285 -20.08 -4.85 12.13
C ASP A 285 -20.27 -6.38 12.05
N LYS A 286 -19.64 -7.03 11.05
CA LYS A 286 -19.58 -8.49 10.93
C LYS A 286 -18.57 -9.12 11.90
N LEU A 287 -17.68 -8.32 12.49
CA LEU A 287 -16.69 -8.79 13.45
C LEU A 287 -17.20 -8.65 14.89
N PRO A 288 -16.87 -9.61 15.77
CA PRO A 288 -17.19 -9.47 17.18
C PRO A 288 -16.42 -8.30 17.79
N LYS A 289 -17.05 -7.54 18.70
CA LYS A 289 -16.40 -6.39 19.37
C LYS A 289 -15.07 -6.72 20.06
N SER A 290 -14.88 -7.99 20.47
CA SER A 290 -13.62 -8.44 21.08
C SER A 290 -12.46 -8.60 20.08
N ALA A 291 -12.73 -8.56 18.78
CA ALA A 291 -11.73 -8.57 17.72
C ALA A 291 -11.26 -7.14 17.37
N ILE A 292 -11.68 -6.13 18.13
CA ILE A 292 -11.26 -4.74 17.97
C ILE A 292 -10.63 -4.31 19.30
N ALA A 293 -9.34 -3.95 19.27
CA ALA A 293 -8.61 -3.46 20.44
C ALA A 293 -7.82 -2.20 20.05
N ASN A 294 -7.23 -1.52 21.03
CA ASN A 294 -6.21 -0.50 20.83
C ASN A 294 -5.02 -0.93 21.71
N LEU A 295 -4.05 -1.59 21.10
CA LEU A 295 -2.98 -2.32 21.80
C LEU A 295 -1.82 -1.41 22.17
N ASP A 296 -1.50 -0.42 21.33
CA ASP A 296 -0.37 0.49 21.54
C ASP A 296 -0.77 1.87 22.11
N GLY A 297 -2.08 2.15 22.20
CA GLY A 297 -2.61 3.35 22.84
C GLY A 297 -2.64 4.58 21.95
N ASP A 298 -2.41 4.44 20.64
CA ASP A 298 -2.37 5.58 19.72
C ASP A 298 -3.73 6.12 19.25
N ARG A 299 -4.79 5.39 19.61
CA ARG A 299 -6.23 5.68 19.38
C ARG A 299 -6.77 5.21 18.03
N ILE A 300 -5.98 4.52 17.23
CA ILE A 300 -6.47 3.84 16.04
C ILE A 300 -6.60 2.35 16.41
N PRO A 301 -7.83 1.80 16.43
CA PRO A 301 -8.00 0.42 16.82
C PRO A 301 -7.37 -0.56 15.83
N GLU A 302 -6.76 -1.64 16.34
CA GLU A 302 -6.35 -2.79 15.56
C GLU A 302 -7.47 -3.84 15.48
N ILE A 303 -7.52 -4.58 14.38
CA ILE A 303 -8.22 -5.86 14.36
C ILE A 303 -7.31 -6.91 15.00
N VAL A 304 -7.79 -7.55 16.06
CA VAL A 304 -7.06 -8.57 16.82
C VAL A 304 -7.67 -9.96 16.69
N ASP A 305 -6.81 -10.96 16.70
CA ASP A 305 -7.18 -12.36 16.65
C ASP A 305 -7.65 -12.89 18.02
N PRO A 306 -8.11 -14.15 18.11
CA PRO A 306 -8.59 -14.73 19.37
C PRO A 306 -7.54 -14.87 20.49
N TRP A 307 -6.26 -14.64 20.20
CA TRP A 307 -5.18 -14.59 21.20
C TRP A 307 -4.84 -13.16 21.62
N GLY A 308 -5.53 -12.16 21.08
CA GLY A 308 -5.29 -10.75 21.35
C GLY A 308 -4.07 -10.21 20.62
N ARG A 309 -3.61 -10.88 19.57
CA ARG A 309 -2.55 -10.38 18.68
C ARG A 309 -3.18 -9.66 17.49
N PRO A 310 -2.60 -8.55 17.00
CA PRO A 310 -3.11 -7.89 15.82
C PRO A 310 -3.03 -8.82 14.60
N TYR A 311 -3.97 -8.72 13.67
CA TYR A 311 -3.84 -9.39 12.38
C TYR A 311 -2.81 -8.67 11.49
N ASP A 312 -2.07 -9.41 10.68
CA ASP A 312 -1.25 -8.83 9.62
C ASP A 312 -2.08 -8.72 8.34
N PHE A 313 -2.16 -7.52 7.77
CA PHE A 313 -2.81 -7.25 6.48
C PHE A 313 -1.78 -6.85 5.45
N ILE A 314 -1.76 -7.57 4.33
CA ILE A 314 -0.83 -7.35 3.23
C ILE A 314 -1.64 -7.17 1.96
N ARG A 315 -1.62 -5.96 1.39
CA ARG A 315 -2.35 -5.64 0.15
C ARG A 315 -1.89 -6.48 -1.03
N ASN A 316 -0.57 -6.64 -1.19
CA ASN A 316 0.04 -7.38 -2.29
C ASN A 316 1.04 -8.40 -1.70
N PRO A 317 0.63 -9.64 -1.39
CA PRO A 317 1.47 -10.64 -0.73
C PRO A 317 2.51 -11.28 -1.67
N ILE A 318 3.41 -10.47 -2.22
CA ILE A 318 4.52 -10.95 -3.05
C ILE A 318 5.41 -11.83 -2.20
N GLY A 319 5.76 -13.02 -2.70
CA GLY A 319 6.69 -13.94 -2.04
C GLY A 319 6.05 -14.88 -1.01
N ILE A 320 4.73 -14.79 -0.78
CA ILE A 320 4.04 -15.73 0.11
C ILE A 320 3.86 -17.09 -0.59
N ALA A 321 4.65 -18.07 -0.16
CA ALA A 321 4.63 -19.45 -0.62
C ALA A 321 3.65 -20.32 0.21
N SER A 322 2.39 -19.88 0.34
CA SER A 322 1.35 -20.59 1.09
C SER A 322 0.28 -21.15 0.16
N GLY A 323 -0.11 -22.42 0.34
CA GLY A 323 -1.20 -23.03 -0.44
C GLY A 323 -2.57 -22.37 -0.23
N ALA A 324 -2.69 -21.46 0.74
CA ALA A 324 -3.86 -20.61 0.92
C ALA A 324 -3.92 -19.45 -0.10
N VAL A 325 -2.78 -19.05 -0.67
CA VAL A 325 -2.74 -18.03 -1.72
C VAL A 325 -3.09 -18.71 -3.04
N LYS A 326 -4.14 -18.22 -3.71
CA LYS A 326 -4.67 -18.79 -4.97
C LYS A 326 -3.59 -19.05 -6.02
N ASN A 327 -2.56 -18.21 -6.05
CA ASN A 327 -1.51 -18.23 -7.06
C ASN A 327 -0.24 -18.94 -6.59
N TYR A 328 -0.34 -19.79 -5.57
CA TYR A 328 0.76 -20.67 -5.17
C TYR A 328 0.34 -22.14 -5.19
N ARG A 329 1.06 -22.94 -5.96
CA ARG A 329 0.91 -24.39 -6.12
C ARG A 329 2.16 -25.07 -5.56
N PRO A 330 2.16 -25.53 -4.30
CA PRO A 330 3.37 -26.09 -3.68
C PRO A 330 3.96 -27.30 -4.43
N GLY A 331 3.14 -28.03 -5.21
CA GLY A 331 3.57 -29.16 -6.02
C GLY A 331 4.09 -28.81 -7.42
N GLY A 332 4.28 -27.53 -7.74
CA GLY A 332 4.81 -27.11 -9.04
C GLY A 332 6.25 -27.60 -9.26
N ALA A 333 6.51 -28.22 -10.42
CA ALA A 333 7.82 -28.80 -10.77
C ALA A 333 8.94 -27.75 -10.92
N ASN A 334 8.60 -26.48 -11.07
CA ASN A 334 9.49 -25.32 -11.13
C ASN A 334 8.75 -24.09 -10.60
N LEU A 335 9.46 -22.96 -10.42
CA LEU A 335 8.86 -21.71 -9.91
C LEU A 335 7.65 -21.25 -10.73
N PHE A 336 7.65 -21.44 -12.05
CA PHE A 336 6.52 -21.07 -12.91
C PHE A 336 5.29 -21.95 -12.69
N ALA A 337 5.49 -23.24 -12.44
CA ALA A 337 4.40 -24.15 -12.08
C ALA A 337 3.90 -23.91 -10.65
N GLN A 338 4.76 -23.38 -9.77
CA GLN A 338 4.41 -22.98 -8.41
C GLN A 338 3.63 -21.66 -8.41
N PHE A 339 3.97 -20.71 -9.27
CA PHE A 339 3.28 -19.43 -9.41
C PHE A 339 2.62 -19.35 -10.79
N PRO A 340 1.47 -20.04 -11.00
CA PRO A 340 0.78 -19.98 -12.27
C PRO A 340 0.43 -18.55 -12.63
N VAL A 341 0.53 -18.25 -13.92
CA VAL A 341 0.29 -16.93 -14.47
C VAL A 341 -1.21 -16.69 -14.52
N ASP A 342 -1.72 -16.06 -13.47
CA ASP A 342 -3.03 -15.42 -13.47
C ASP A 342 -2.83 -13.94 -13.85
N PRO A 343 -3.44 -13.44 -14.94
CA PRO A 343 -3.30 -12.05 -15.34
C PRO A 343 -3.65 -11.10 -14.19
N ASP A 344 -2.81 -10.08 -13.97
CA ASP A 344 -3.09 -9.03 -12.99
C ASP A 344 -4.44 -8.36 -13.31
N PRO A 345 -5.44 -8.41 -12.40
CA PRO A 345 -6.72 -7.77 -12.62
C PRO A 345 -6.62 -6.24 -12.68
N MET A 346 -5.50 -5.63 -12.29
CA MET A 346 -5.31 -4.18 -12.48
C MET A 346 -4.79 -3.83 -13.88
N ASP A 347 -4.34 -4.81 -14.66
CA ASP A 347 -3.83 -4.64 -16.02
C ASP A 347 -4.77 -5.23 -17.10
N PHE A 348 -6.03 -4.77 -17.12
CA PHE A 348 -7.03 -5.21 -18.10
C PHE A 348 -6.62 -4.98 -19.57
N LEU A 349 -5.77 -4.00 -19.81
CA LEU A 349 -5.35 -3.59 -21.14
C LEU A 349 -4.03 -4.24 -21.56
N VAL A 350 -3.46 -5.11 -20.72
CA VAL A 350 -2.20 -5.81 -21.01
C VAL A 350 -1.09 -4.79 -21.32
N ALA A 351 -1.11 -3.69 -20.55
CA ALA A 351 -0.25 -2.54 -20.71
C ALA A 351 1.13 -2.73 -20.09
N ASP A 352 1.27 -3.71 -19.19
CA ASP A 352 2.57 -4.07 -18.64
C ASP A 352 3.49 -4.55 -19.77
N PHE A 353 4.65 -3.91 -19.87
CA PHE A 353 5.61 -4.15 -20.94
C PHE A 353 6.09 -5.61 -20.99
N ARG A 354 6.00 -6.37 -19.89
CA ARG A 354 6.43 -7.77 -19.80
C ARG A 354 5.62 -8.68 -20.72
N TYR A 355 4.37 -8.33 -21.03
CA TYR A 355 3.58 -9.04 -22.04
C TYR A 355 4.17 -8.94 -23.46
N SER A 356 5.03 -7.95 -23.72
CA SER A 356 5.66 -7.75 -25.03
C SER A 356 7.11 -8.24 -25.12
N LEU A 357 7.81 -8.40 -23.99
CA LEU A 357 9.23 -8.77 -23.97
C LEU A 357 9.48 -10.26 -24.16
N ALA A 358 8.57 -11.10 -23.68
CA ALA A 358 8.73 -12.54 -23.80
C ALA A 358 7.38 -13.17 -24.10
N PRO A 359 7.28 -14.03 -25.14
CA PRO A 359 6.10 -14.89 -25.30
C PRO A 359 5.97 -15.90 -24.15
N ASP A 360 7.02 -16.03 -23.33
CA ASP A 360 7.00 -16.86 -22.14
C ASP A 360 6.21 -16.17 -21.02
N GLN A 361 5.11 -16.80 -20.65
CA GLN A 361 4.20 -16.30 -19.62
C GLN A 361 4.88 -16.14 -18.26
N SER A 362 6.05 -16.77 -18.05
CA SER A 362 6.89 -16.67 -16.85
C SER A 362 7.10 -15.26 -16.29
N PHE A 363 7.06 -14.24 -17.15
CA PHE A 363 7.34 -12.85 -16.77
C PHE A 363 6.08 -11.99 -16.68
N HIS A 364 4.92 -12.53 -17.04
CA HIS A 364 3.70 -11.76 -16.98
C HIS A 364 3.39 -11.32 -15.55
N PRO A 365 2.76 -10.15 -15.37
CA PRO A 365 2.22 -9.75 -14.08
C PRO A 365 1.31 -10.83 -13.52
N ILE A 366 1.57 -11.23 -12.27
CA ILE A 366 0.72 -12.16 -11.55
C ILE A 366 -0.33 -11.41 -10.74
N TYR A 367 -1.51 -11.98 -10.66
CA TYR A 367 -2.51 -11.57 -9.70
C TYR A 367 -1.97 -11.74 -8.27
N LEU A 368 -2.23 -10.79 -7.38
CA LEU A 368 -1.86 -10.85 -5.97
C LEU A 368 -3.09 -10.48 -5.14
N PRO A 369 -3.90 -11.46 -4.69
CA PRO A 369 -5.03 -11.17 -3.82
C PRO A 369 -4.52 -10.65 -2.47
N PRO A 370 -5.18 -9.64 -1.85
CA PRO A 370 -4.83 -9.23 -0.50
C PRO A 370 -4.91 -10.40 0.50
N ALA A 371 -4.00 -10.41 1.46
CA ALA A 371 -3.90 -11.46 2.47
C ALA A 371 -4.10 -10.89 3.88
N VAL A 372 -4.72 -11.71 4.74
CA VAL A 372 -4.81 -11.47 6.19
C VAL A 372 -4.32 -12.70 6.92
N ILE A 373 -3.45 -12.49 7.91
CA ILE A 373 -2.72 -13.54 8.60
C ILE A 373 -2.87 -13.33 10.10
N SER A 374 -3.26 -14.39 10.82
CA SER A 374 -3.23 -14.42 12.30
C SER A 374 -1.88 -14.94 12.75
N ALA A 375 -1.38 -14.41 13.86
CA ALA A 375 -0.17 -14.89 14.51
C ALA A 375 -0.36 -16.25 15.20
N GLY A 376 -1.60 -16.76 15.29
CA GLY A 376 -1.88 -18.08 15.83
C GLY A 376 -1.55 -18.23 17.33
N PRO A 377 -1.52 -19.48 17.83
CA PRO A 377 -1.20 -19.76 19.23
C PRO A 377 0.28 -19.58 19.58
N ASP A 378 1.17 -19.62 18.60
CA ASP A 378 2.61 -19.34 18.71
C ASP A 378 2.90 -17.84 18.80
N GLY A 379 2.00 -16.99 18.29
CA GLY A 379 2.11 -15.54 18.38
C GLY A 379 3.12 -14.94 17.40
N ASP A 380 3.60 -15.76 16.46
CA ASP A 380 4.55 -15.39 15.41
C ASP A 380 3.87 -15.52 14.05
N PHE A 381 3.98 -14.50 13.19
CA PHE A 381 3.41 -14.58 11.84
C PHE A 381 4.20 -15.50 10.90
N GLY A 382 5.47 -15.77 11.22
CA GLY A 382 6.40 -16.44 10.29
C GLY A 382 6.75 -15.59 9.06
N LEU A 383 6.53 -14.28 9.12
CA LEU A 383 6.74 -13.35 8.01
C LEU A 383 7.85 -12.37 8.34
N THR A 384 8.70 -12.10 7.35
CA THR A 384 9.62 -10.97 7.36
C THR A 384 9.04 -9.90 6.43
N ARG A 385 8.61 -8.76 6.98
CA ARG A 385 8.25 -7.59 6.15
C ARG A 385 9.53 -6.93 5.64
N SER A 386 9.52 -6.40 4.43
CA SER A 386 10.70 -5.73 3.88
C SER A 386 11.15 -4.58 4.78
N PHE A 387 12.32 -4.75 5.38
CA PHE A 387 12.98 -3.78 6.23
C PHE A 387 13.78 -2.80 5.38
N PHE A 388 13.87 -1.56 5.84
CA PHE A 388 14.94 -0.69 5.37
C PHE A 388 16.26 -1.29 5.85
N LEU A 389 17.12 -1.58 4.90
CA LEU A 389 18.51 -1.81 5.20
C LEU A 389 19.11 -0.45 5.56
N ASN A 390 19.56 -0.28 6.81
CA ASN A 390 20.30 0.92 7.16
C ASN A 390 21.61 1.00 6.37
N ALA A 391 22.37 2.08 6.54
CA ALA A 391 23.64 2.27 5.82
C ALA A 391 24.66 1.13 6.02
N ASN A 392 24.44 0.23 6.99
CA ASN A 392 25.26 -0.95 7.27
C ASN A 392 24.62 -2.26 6.80
N GLU A 393 23.60 -2.19 5.92
CA GLU A 393 22.86 -3.35 5.42
C GLU A 393 22.15 -4.18 6.50
N ASN A 394 21.96 -3.61 7.70
CA ASN A 394 21.19 -4.27 8.74
C ASN A 394 19.71 -3.92 8.57
N PRO A 395 18.79 -4.90 8.67
CA PRO A 395 17.36 -4.63 8.68
C PRO A 395 17.01 -3.79 9.92
N ASP A 396 16.60 -2.54 9.71
CA ASP A 396 16.39 -1.54 10.76
C ASP A 396 14.94 -1.03 10.77
N GLY A 397 14.00 -1.97 10.87
CA GLY A 397 12.57 -1.65 10.87
C GLY A 397 12.02 -1.25 9.49
N VAL A 398 10.72 -0.99 9.42
CA VAL A 398 10.09 -0.43 8.22
C VAL A 398 10.36 1.08 8.25
N ASN A 399 11.01 1.64 7.23
CA ASN A 399 11.24 3.10 7.15
C ASN A 399 9.91 3.84 7.02
N ASP A 400 9.81 5.01 7.67
CA ASP A 400 8.73 5.99 7.55
C ASP A 400 8.19 6.21 6.14
N SER A 401 9.05 6.05 5.14
CA SER A 401 8.73 6.32 3.75
C SER A 401 8.28 5.12 2.91
N PHE A 402 8.37 3.87 3.37
CA PHE A 402 8.05 2.70 2.53
C PHE A 402 6.65 2.13 2.77
N SER A 403 6.01 1.69 1.66
CA SER A 403 4.84 0.82 1.68
C SER A 403 5.29 -0.64 1.81
N THR A 404 4.71 -1.38 2.77
CA THR A 404 5.08 -2.75 3.14
C THR A 404 4.50 -3.79 2.18
N SER A 405 4.90 -3.76 0.90
CA SER A 405 4.39 -4.68 -0.12
C SER A 405 5.23 -5.94 -0.34
N VAL A 406 6.41 -6.06 0.28
CA VAL A 406 7.29 -7.22 0.08
C VAL A 406 7.41 -8.04 1.35
N VAL A 407 7.14 -9.34 1.22
CA VAL A 407 7.18 -10.30 2.33
C VAL A 407 8.02 -11.51 1.91
N THR A 408 8.95 -11.93 2.75
CA THR A 408 9.75 -13.15 2.52
C THR A 408 9.55 -14.14 3.66
N TRP A 409 9.41 -15.42 3.31
CA TRP A 409 9.20 -16.53 4.27
C TRP A 409 10.52 -17.19 4.70
N ASP A 410 11.63 -17.00 3.96
CA ASP A 410 12.82 -17.87 4.09
C ASP A 410 14.16 -17.15 4.29
N ALA A 411 14.88 -17.63 5.32
CA ALA A 411 16.28 -17.43 5.70
C ALA A 411 16.78 -15.97 5.93
N PRO A 412 17.43 -15.69 7.08
CA PRO A 412 18.06 -14.40 7.32
C PRO A 412 19.14 -14.14 6.25
N GLY A 413 18.92 -13.12 5.40
CA GLY A 413 19.97 -12.57 4.53
C GLY A 413 19.66 -12.46 3.04
N ARG A 414 18.47 -12.85 2.54
CA ARG A 414 18.10 -12.55 1.14
C ARG A 414 16.65 -12.08 0.99
N LEU A 415 16.46 -10.78 1.16
CA LEU A 415 15.27 -10.07 0.69
C LEU A 415 15.30 -10.02 -0.84
N THR A 416 14.84 -11.06 -1.52
CA THR A 416 14.66 -10.96 -2.97
C THR A 416 13.21 -11.21 -3.34
N PRO A 417 12.42 -10.16 -3.63
CA PRO A 417 11.21 -10.29 -4.44
C PRO A 417 11.55 -10.63 -5.92
N LEU A 418 12.68 -11.31 -6.17
CA LEU A 418 13.20 -11.56 -7.52
C LEU A 418 12.35 -12.61 -8.22
N TYR A 419 11.77 -12.20 -9.33
CA TYR A 419 11.73 -13.06 -10.49
C TYR A 419 13.18 -13.29 -10.92
N ILE A 420 13.76 -14.45 -10.64
CA ILE A 420 15.10 -14.78 -11.14
C ILE A 420 14.93 -15.19 -12.60
N ASP A 421 15.32 -14.33 -13.54
CA ASP A 421 15.56 -14.79 -14.91
C ASP A 421 16.78 -15.72 -14.90
N THR A 422 16.54 -17.00 -15.17
CA THR A 422 17.58 -18.03 -15.23
C THR A 422 18.22 -18.12 -16.62
N ARG A 423 17.71 -17.40 -17.62
CA ARG A 423 18.22 -17.42 -19.00
C ARG A 423 19.42 -16.50 -19.22
N THR A 424 19.57 -15.45 -18.41
CA THR A 424 20.68 -14.51 -18.51
C THR A 424 21.70 -14.75 -17.39
N ALA A 425 22.99 -14.65 -17.70
CA ALA A 425 24.07 -14.75 -16.71
C ALA A 425 24.02 -13.63 -15.65
N ALA A 426 23.19 -12.60 -15.86
CA ALA A 426 22.83 -11.58 -14.90
C ALA A 426 21.33 -11.73 -14.56
N PRO A 427 20.94 -11.94 -13.29
CA PRO A 427 19.54 -12.05 -12.91
C PRO A 427 18.83 -10.71 -13.13
N MET A 428 17.93 -10.63 -14.12
CA MET A 428 17.05 -9.46 -14.27
C MET A 428 16.00 -9.49 -13.16
N ALA A 429 16.03 -8.50 -12.27
CA ALA A 429 15.19 -8.46 -11.08
C ALA A 429 13.89 -7.65 -11.30
N PHE A 430 12.88 -8.25 -11.92
CA PHE A 430 11.58 -7.58 -12.08
C PHE A 430 10.90 -7.34 -10.73
N ARG A 431 10.45 -6.11 -10.47
CA ARG A 431 9.64 -5.77 -9.29
C ARG A 431 8.18 -5.59 -9.70
N TYR A 432 7.26 -5.85 -8.76
CA TYR A 432 5.85 -5.61 -9.03
C TYR A 432 5.61 -4.10 -9.21
N PRO A 433 4.90 -3.65 -10.26
CA PRO A 433 4.73 -2.22 -10.59
C PRO A 433 4.00 -1.39 -9.49
N ASP A 434 4.65 -1.04 -8.39
CA ASP A 434 4.03 -0.27 -7.31
C ASP A 434 4.51 1.19 -7.41
N PRO A 435 3.62 2.18 -7.66
CA PRO A 435 4.02 3.57 -7.87
C PRO A 435 4.73 4.21 -6.66
N PHE A 436 4.66 3.57 -5.48
CA PHE A 436 5.26 4.02 -4.22
C PHE A 436 6.36 3.09 -3.72
N TYR A 437 6.75 2.09 -4.51
CA TYR A 437 7.85 1.24 -4.14
C TYR A 437 9.17 2.01 -4.25
N ASN A 438 9.93 2.03 -3.16
CA ASN A 438 11.20 2.73 -3.06
C ASN A 438 11.14 4.23 -3.43
N VAL A 439 10.15 4.98 -2.90
CA VAL A 439 10.26 6.45 -2.79
C VAL A 439 11.38 6.80 -1.81
N SER A 440 12.61 6.52 -2.24
CA SER A 440 13.81 6.67 -1.44
C SER A 440 14.00 8.16 -1.10
N SER A 441 14.44 8.42 0.12
CA SER A 441 14.79 9.76 0.59
C SER A 441 16.02 10.31 -0.13
N GLN A 442 16.87 9.45 -0.71
CA GLN A 442 18.00 9.89 -1.51
C GLN A 442 17.50 10.46 -2.84
N ALA A 443 17.75 11.75 -3.05
CA ALA A 443 17.74 12.31 -4.39
C ALA A 443 18.72 11.47 -5.21
N TYR A 444 18.22 10.76 -6.24
CA TYR A 444 19.13 10.22 -7.24
C TYR A 444 19.93 11.41 -7.76
N ALA A 445 21.26 11.34 -7.66
CA ALA A 445 22.11 12.49 -7.92
C ALA A 445 21.79 13.01 -9.32
N GLN A 446 21.32 14.27 -9.41
CA GLN A 446 20.99 14.98 -10.65
C GLN A 446 22.11 14.93 -11.72
N ASN A 447 23.32 14.50 -11.33
CA ASN A 447 24.50 14.47 -12.17
C ASN A 447 24.82 13.08 -12.78
N ALA A 448 24.07 12.02 -12.46
CA ALA A 448 24.35 10.67 -12.97
C ALA A 448 23.66 10.35 -14.30
N TYR A 449 22.63 11.10 -14.68
CA TYR A 449 22.11 11.11 -16.04
C TYR A 449 22.55 12.42 -16.71
N PRO A 450 23.15 12.36 -17.91
CA PRO A 450 23.28 13.56 -18.72
C PRO A 450 21.88 14.15 -18.86
N ASP A 451 21.78 15.47 -18.74
CA ASP A 451 20.60 16.27 -18.96
C ASP A 451 20.04 15.97 -20.37
N TYR A 452 19.30 14.86 -20.51
CA TYR A 452 18.62 14.42 -21.73
C TYR A 452 17.29 15.14 -21.86
N GLY A 453 17.24 16.40 -21.40
CA GLY A 453 16.36 17.37 -22.02
C GLY A 453 16.57 17.23 -23.53
N ILE A 454 15.47 17.03 -24.27
CA ILE A 454 15.46 17.09 -25.72
C ILE A 454 15.96 18.48 -26.07
N THR A 455 17.27 18.61 -26.16
CA THR A 455 17.95 19.71 -26.81
C THR A 455 17.68 19.43 -28.26
N ASP A 456 16.62 20.07 -28.77
CA ASP A 456 16.46 20.23 -30.21
C ASP A 456 17.73 20.91 -30.71
N SER A 457 18.68 20.08 -31.13
CA SER A 457 20.03 20.46 -31.56
C SER A 457 20.02 21.35 -32.81
N GLY A 458 18.83 21.63 -33.38
CA GLY A 458 18.66 22.52 -34.52
C GLY A 458 18.56 24.00 -34.21
N THR A 459 18.27 24.43 -32.96
CA THR A 459 18.14 25.86 -32.66
C THR A 459 18.70 26.21 -31.28
N ALA A 460 19.88 26.83 -31.26
CA ALA A 460 20.44 27.44 -30.07
C ALA A 460 19.43 28.43 -29.46
N GLY A 461 18.80 28.09 -28.34
CA GLY A 461 18.17 29.09 -27.47
C GLY A 461 16.87 28.76 -26.75
N THR A 462 16.16 27.66 -27.05
CA THR A 462 14.94 27.30 -26.28
C THR A 462 14.88 25.81 -26.01
N SER A 463 15.66 25.35 -25.03
CA SER A 463 15.29 24.14 -24.30
C SER A 463 13.93 24.42 -23.67
N ILE A 464 12.88 23.74 -24.12
CA ILE A 464 11.65 23.67 -23.33
C ILE A 464 12.06 22.80 -22.14
N PRO A 465 12.25 23.36 -20.94
CA PRO A 465 12.56 22.52 -19.79
C PRO A 465 11.36 21.59 -19.66
N LEU A 466 11.58 20.28 -19.71
CA LEU A 466 10.60 19.30 -19.24
C LEU A 466 10.54 19.48 -17.72
N GLY A 467 10.04 20.64 -17.26
CA GLY A 467 10.30 21.15 -15.92
C GLY A 467 9.90 20.15 -14.85
N GLU A 468 10.78 19.96 -13.86
CA GLU A 468 10.73 19.13 -12.62
C GLU A 468 10.09 17.73 -12.67
N VAL A 469 9.46 17.34 -13.77
CA VAL A 469 8.72 16.10 -13.96
C VAL A 469 9.63 15.01 -14.52
N ASP A 470 10.67 15.37 -15.29
CA ASP A 470 11.74 14.44 -15.71
C ASP A 470 12.55 13.89 -14.52
N VAL A 471 12.41 14.52 -13.34
CA VAL A 471 13.01 14.10 -12.06
C VAL A 471 11.97 13.76 -11.00
N ALA A 472 10.68 13.64 -11.38
CA ALA A 472 9.65 13.28 -10.43
C ALA A 472 10.00 11.92 -9.81
N ARG A 473 10.05 11.87 -8.48
CA ARG A 473 10.34 10.62 -7.75
C ARG A 473 9.16 9.63 -7.83
N GLN A 474 8.08 10.06 -8.47
CA GLN A 474 6.79 9.40 -8.51
C GLN A 474 6.39 8.92 -9.89
N GLY A 475 5.55 7.89 -9.86
CA GLY A 475 4.48 7.72 -10.82
C GLY A 475 5.00 7.36 -12.18
N GLY A 476 5.09 6.05 -12.37
CA GLY A 476 5.82 5.40 -13.44
C GLY A 476 6.38 6.29 -14.54
N GLY A 477 7.58 6.85 -14.30
CA GLY A 477 8.28 7.73 -15.22
C GLY A 477 8.44 7.11 -16.61
N LEU A 478 8.42 7.96 -17.64
CA LEU A 478 8.45 7.53 -19.04
C LEU A 478 9.80 6.94 -19.49
N GLY A 479 10.82 7.12 -18.65
CA GLY A 479 12.17 6.71 -18.95
C GLY A 479 12.96 7.64 -19.85
N SER A 480 14.29 7.46 -19.83
CA SER A 480 15.21 8.21 -20.69
C SER A 480 15.09 7.77 -22.16
N PHE A 481 15.20 8.72 -23.10
CA PHE A 481 15.33 8.42 -24.52
C PHE A 481 16.79 8.17 -24.89
N GLY A 482 17.09 7.00 -25.44
CA GLY A 482 18.33 6.78 -26.19
C GLY A 482 18.31 7.59 -27.49
N VAL A 483 18.96 8.76 -27.52
CA VAL A 483 19.14 9.54 -28.75
C VAL A 483 20.37 9.02 -29.50
N ALA A 484 20.22 7.92 -30.22
CA ALA A 484 21.26 7.42 -31.11
C ALA A 484 21.09 8.04 -32.52
N GLY A 485 21.89 9.07 -32.83
CA GLY A 485 22.07 9.55 -34.21
C GLY A 485 21.04 10.56 -34.75
N GLY A 486 20.42 11.37 -33.90
CA GLY A 486 19.50 12.44 -34.34
C GLY A 486 18.11 11.96 -34.76
N PHE A 487 17.85 10.65 -34.69
CA PHE A 487 16.52 10.08 -34.68
C PHE A 487 16.15 9.68 -33.26
N ILE A 488 14.92 9.98 -32.86
CA ILE A 488 14.34 9.46 -31.63
C ILE A 488 14.25 7.94 -31.81
N GLY A 489 15.17 7.21 -31.18
CA GLY A 489 15.17 5.75 -31.21
C GLY A 489 13.91 5.17 -30.55
N PRO A 490 13.59 3.89 -30.80
CA PRO A 490 12.59 3.19 -29.98
C PRO A 490 12.96 3.35 -28.51
N VAL A 491 11.96 3.48 -27.65
CA VAL A 491 12.12 3.64 -26.20
C VAL A 491 13.17 2.65 -25.71
N ASP A 492 14.25 3.16 -25.15
CA ASP A 492 15.22 2.30 -24.49
C ASP A 492 14.62 1.90 -23.14
N ARG A 493 13.88 0.79 -23.18
CA ARG A 493 13.14 0.26 -22.03
C ARG A 493 14.07 -0.09 -20.88
N ASP A 494 15.36 -0.26 -21.15
CA ASP A 494 16.37 -0.60 -20.17
C ASP A 494 16.85 0.63 -19.36
N PHE A 495 16.65 1.85 -19.85
CA PHE A 495 16.97 3.11 -19.12
C PHE A 495 15.73 3.84 -18.59
N ALA A 496 14.57 3.19 -18.63
CA ALA A 496 13.39 3.82 -18.12
C ALA A 496 13.42 3.83 -16.60
N ALA A 497 13.80 4.94 -15.94
CA ALA A 497 13.68 5.13 -14.49
C ALA A 497 12.22 5.27 -14.01
N ASP A 498 11.34 4.53 -14.65
CA ASP A 498 9.96 4.32 -14.28
C ASP A 498 9.93 3.68 -12.88
N ASN A 499 9.03 4.00 -11.97
CA ASN A 499 8.89 3.18 -10.75
C ASN A 499 8.43 1.74 -11.07
N ILE A 500 8.11 1.45 -12.35
CA ILE A 500 7.96 0.11 -12.92
C ILE A 500 9.29 -0.47 -13.51
N SER A 501 10.27 0.36 -13.90
CA SER A 501 11.54 -0.05 -14.50
C SER A 501 12.80 0.68 -13.98
N SER A 502 12.79 1.25 -12.76
CA SER A 502 13.97 1.57 -11.94
C SER A 502 14.55 0.25 -11.39
N LEU A 503 14.77 -0.62 -12.35
CA LEU A 503 15.68 -1.71 -12.47
C LEU A 503 17.07 -1.05 -12.59
N ASP A 504 17.87 -1.24 -11.55
CA ASP A 504 19.34 -1.08 -11.51
C ASP A 504 19.96 0.26 -11.88
N VAL A 505 20.47 0.97 -10.85
CA VAL A 505 21.92 1.04 -10.60
C VAL A 505 22.14 1.15 -9.08
N GLY A 506 22.74 0.15 -8.45
CA GLY A 506 23.19 0.25 -7.05
C GLY A 506 23.01 -0.99 -6.17
N PHE A 507 23.54 -2.13 -6.61
CA PHE A 507 24.41 -2.98 -5.79
C PHE A 507 25.65 -3.33 -6.62
#